data_AF-A0A0J6VI38-F1
#
_entry.id   AF-A0A0J6VI38-F1
#
_cell.length_a   1.000
_cell.length_b   1.000
_cell.length_c   1.000
_cell.angle_alpha   90.00
_cell.angle_beta   90.00
_cell.angle_gamma   90.00
#
_symmetry.space_group_name_H-M   'P 1'
#
loop_
_entity.id
_entity.type
_entity.pdbx_description
1 polymer ?
#
loop_
_entity_poly.entity_id
_entity_poly.type
_entity_poly.pdbx_seq_one_letter_code
_entity_poly.pdbx_strand_id
1 'polypeptide(L)'
;MSDVVLINPFEVAPGDEAAAVAYWERAADHLRRQPGFVATTLHQAVAPGPRFPLVNVATWRSAEDFLAATGDSAFRALVGPEMGRFPHHPGLYKVIRT
;
A
#
# COMPACT_ATOMS: atom_id res chain seq x y z
N MET A 1 -2.22 4.77 22.06
CA MET A 1 -1.34 4.17 21.05
C MET A 1 -1.15 5.18 19.95
N SER A 2 0.07 5.39 19.47
CA SER A 2 0.36 6.35 18.40
C SER A 2 0.16 5.67 17.05
N ASP A 3 -0.56 6.32 16.14
CA ASP A 3 -0.73 5.86 14.76
C ASP A 3 0.65 5.56 14.11
N VAL A 4 0.67 4.59 13.20
CA VAL A 4 1.81 4.21 12.37
C VAL A 4 1.56 4.58 10.92
N VAL A 5 2.63 4.82 10.17
CA VAL A 5 2.57 5.17 8.75
C VAL A 5 3.11 4.01 7.92
N LEU A 6 2.27 3.42 7.09
CA LEU A 6 2.68 2.54 6.02
C LEU A 6 3.26 3.40 4.89
N ILE A 7 4.47 3.08 4.45
CA ILE A 7 5.01 3.56 3.17
C ILE A 7 5.28 2.31 2.33
N ASN A 8 4.62 2.24 1.17
CA ASN A 8 4.68 1.09 0.28
C ASN A 8 4.94 1.57 -1.16
N PRO A 9 6.20 1.62 -1.60
CA PRO A 9 6.56 1.90 -2.97
C PRO A 9 6.36 0.65 -3.86
N PHE A 10 5.85 0.87 -5.07
CA PHE A 10 5.59 -0.15 -6.08
C PHE A 10 6.56 0.01 -7.26
N GLU A 11 7.11 -1.10 -7.73
CA GLU A 11 7.74 -1.18 -9.04
C GLU A 11 6.64 -1.43 -10.08
N VAL A 12 6.65 -0.67 -11.17
CA VAL A 12 5.64 -0.72 -12.22
C VAL A 12 6.32 -0.63 -13.58
N ALA A 13 6.06 -1.61 -14.46
CA ALA A 13 6.60 -1.59 -15.81
C ALA A 13 5.95 -0.46 -16.65
N PRO A 14 6.66 0.12 -17.63
CA PRO A 14 6.06 1.11 -18.52
C PRO A 14 4.81 0.57 -19.22
N GLY A 15 3.70 1.30 -19.16
CA GLY A 15 2.41 0.92 -19.76
C GLY A 15 1.49 0.11 -18.84
N ASP A 16 1.96 -0.29 -17.66
CA ASP A 16 1.19 -1.05 -16.67
C ASP A 16 0.57 -0.18 -15.57
N GLU A 17 0.69 1.15 -15.65
CA GLU A 17 0.32 2.09 -14.60
C GLU A 17 -1.17 2.01 -14.24
N ALA A 18 -2.05 1.98 -15.25
CA ALA A 18 -3.49 1.86 -15.03
C ALA A 18 -3.86 0.54 -14.32
N ALA A 19 -3.18 -0.55 -14.69
CA ALA A 19 -3.40 -1.86 -14.06
C ALA A 19 -2.87 -1.87 -12.61
N ALA A 20 -1.74 -1.22 -12.34
CA ALA A 20 -1.18 -1.08 -11.01
C ALA A 20 -2.09 -0.24 -10.09
N VAL A 21 -2.67 0.85 -10.61
CA VAL A 21 -3.67 1.66 -9.88
C VAL A 21 -4.91 0.83 -9.57
N ALA A 22 -5.46 0.12 -10.54
CA ALA A 22 -6.63 -0.74 -10.31
C ALA A 22 -6.34 -1.88 -9.31
N TYR A 23 -5.13 -2.42 -9.32
CA TYR A 23 -4.68 -3.40 -8.32
C TYR A 23 -4.63 -2.77 -6.91
N TRP A 24 -4.03 -1.58 -6.78
CA TRP A 24 -4.00 -0.84 -5.53
C TRP A 24 -5.40 -0.50 -5.02
N GLU A 25 -6.31 -0.06 -5.88
CA GLU A 25 -7.69 0.31 -5.52
C GLU A 25 -8.44 -0.88 -4.90
N ARG A 26 -8.35 -2.06 -5.52
CA ARG A 26 -8.97 -3.29 -4.97
C ARG A 26 -8.45 -3.61 -3.56
N ALA A 27 -7.14 -3.54 -3.37
CA ALA A 27 -6.52 -3.76 -2.07
C ALA A 27 -6.96 -2.69 -1.05
N ALA A 28 -6.95 -1.42 -1.44
CA ALA A 28 -7.36 -0.29 -0.60
C ALA A 28 -8.82 -0.40 -0.18
N ASP A 29 -9.74 -0.78 -1.08
CA ASP A 29 -11.16 -0.96 -0.78
C ASP A 29 -11.39 -2.05 0.27
N HIS A 30 -10.61 -3.13 0.20
CA HIS A 30 -10.64 -4.16 1.24
C HIS A 30 -10.12 -3.60 2.58
N LEU A 31 -8.95 -2.97 2.58
CA LEU A 31 -8.30 -2.51 3.80
C LEU A 31 -9.05 -1.37 4.50
N ARG A 32 -9.75 -0.50 3.75
CA ARG A 32 -10.60 0.57 4.31
C ARG A 32 -11.68 0.08 5.27
N ARG A 33 -12.06 -1.19 5.18
CA ARG A 33 -13.09 -1.83 6.03
C ARG A 33 -12.51 -2.53 7.24
N GLN A 34 -11.18 -2.59 7.38
CA GLN A 34 -10.51 -3.32 8.45
C GLN A 34 -10.38 -2.46 9.72
N PRO A 35 -10.45 -3.06 10.91
CA PRO A 35 -10.16 -2.36 12.17
C PRO A 35 -8.80 -1.65 12.11
N GLY A 36 -8.74 -0.44 12.66
CA GLY A 36 -7.50 0.32 12.75
C GLY A 36 -7.06 1.04 11.47
N PHE A 37 -7.73 0.87 10.33
CA PHE A 37 -7.49 1.71 9.15
C PHE A 37 -7.85 3.17 9.44
N VAL A 38 -7.01 4.12 9.03
CA VAL A 38 -7.28 5.56 9.18
C VAL A 38 -7.42 6.24 7.82
N ALA A 39 -6.39 6.16 6.98
CA ALA A 39 -6.37 6.81 5.67
C ALA A 39 -5.33 6.17 4.74
N THR A 40 -5.46 6.41 3.43
CA THR A 40 -4.46 5.99 2.44
C THR A 40 -4.47 6.96 1.26
N THR A 41 -3.28 7.27 0.75
CA THR A 41 -3.08 8.12 -0.43
C THR A 41 -2.05 7.47 -1.34
N LEU A 42 -2.43 7.22 -2.59
CA LEU A 42 -1.51 6.79 -3.64
C LEU A 42 -0.88 8.01 -4.31
N HIS A 43 0.44 8.04 -4.34
CA HIS A 43 1.21 9.09 -4.98
C HIS A 43 1.75 8.56 -6.29
N GLN A 44 1.67 9.37 -7.34
CA GLN A 44 2.30 9.10 -8.62
C GLN A 44 3.48 10.04 -8.81
N ALA A 45 4.60 9.50 -9.28
CA ALA A 45 5.76 10.31 -9.60
C ALA A 45 5.49 11.23 -10.80
N VAL A 46 5.99 12.46 -10.72
CA VAL A 46 5.80 13.49 -11.76
C VAL A 46 6.94 13.45 -12.78
N ALA A 47 8.17 13.22 -12.31
CA ALA A 47 9.33 13.09 -13.19
C ALA A 47 9.39 11.68 -13.80
N PRO A 48 9.90 11.53 -15.03
CA PRO A 48 10.14 10.22 -15.65
C PRO A 48 11.34 9.50 -15.00
N GLY A 49 11.37 8.18 -15.13
CA GLY A 49 12.48 7.32 -14.66
C GLY A 49 12.62 7.04 -13.15
N PRO A 50 11.64 7.30 -12.25
CA PRO A 50 11.76 6.90 -10.86
C PRO A 50 11.69 5.38 -10.78
N ARG A 51 12.46 4.78 -9.85
CA ARG A 51 12.37 3.35 -9.55
C ARG A 51 10.96 2.94 -9.10
N PHE A 52 10.28 3.83 -8.39
CA PHE A 52 8.94 3.61 -7.86
C PHE A 52 7.97 4.66 -8.43
N PRO A 53 7.31 4.36 -9.57
CA PRO A 53 6.37 5.29 -10.19
C PRO A 53 5.14 5.56 -9.30
N LEU A 54 4.80 4.62 -8.42
CA LEU A 54 3.69 4.72 -7.47
C LEU A 54 4.18 4.47 -6.03
N VAL A 55 3.72 5.30 -5.09
CA VAL A 55 4.00 5.14 -3.65
C VAL A 55 2.71 5.31 -2.85
N ASN A 56 2.29 4.25 -2.17
CA ASN A 56 1.19 4.34 -1.23
C ASN A 56 1.69 4.80 0.13
N VAL A 57 1.03 5.80 0.71
CA VAL A 57 1.24 6.23 2.10
C VAL A 57 -0.09 6.10 2.83
N ALA A 58 -0.12 5.27 3.89
CA ALA A 58 -1.33 5.01 4.65
C ALA A 58 -1.10 5.17 6.15
N THR A 59 -2.14 5.54 6.87
CA THR A 59 -2.11 5.66 8.34
C THR A 59 -2.97 4.55 8.94
N TRP A 60 -2.42 3.91 9.97
CA TRP A 60 -3.08 2.88 10.76
C TRP A 60 -2.97 3.21 12.24
N ARG A 61 -3.95 2.77 13.04
CA ARG A 61 -3.98 3.00 14.49
C ARG A 61 -2.85 2.28 15.24
N SER A 62 -2.42 1.13 14.74
CA SER A 62 -1.34 0.32 15.31
C SER A 62 -0.68 -0.56 14.25
N ALA A 63 0.50 -1.11 14.58
CA ALA A 63 1.16 -2.08 13.71
C ALA A 63 0.41 -3.42 13.72
N GLU A 64 -0.17 -3.79 14.86
CA GLU A 64 -0.97 -4.98 15.08
C GLU A 64 -2.20 -5.00 14.17
N ASP A 65 -2.94 -3.88 14.09
CA ASP A 65 -4.11 -3.76 13.21
C ASP A 65 -3.73 -3.96 11.74
N PHE A 66 -2.62 -3.36 11.28
CA PHE A 66 -2.12 -3.54 9.91
C PHE A 66 -1.71 -4.98 9.62
N LEU A 67 -0.98 -5.62 10.54
CA LEU A 67 -0.53 -7.01 10.38
C LEU A 67 -1.70 -7.98 10.41
N ALA A 68 -2.72 -7.73 11.22
CA ALA A 68 -3.96 -8.52 11.22
C ALA A 68 -4.72 -8.36 9.90
N ALA A 69 -4.91 -7.13 9.43
CA ALA A 69 -5.61 -6.82 8.18
C ALA A 69 -4.93 -7.42 6.95
N THR A 70 -3.59 -7.45 6.90
CA THR A 70 -2.82 -8.00 5.78
C THR A 70 -2.51 -9.49 5.92
N GLY A 71 -2.61 -10.02 7.13
CA GLY A 71 -2.54 -11.46 7.43
C GLY A 71 -3.79 -12.23 7.06
N ASP A 72 -4.93 -11.54 6.88
CA ASP A 72 -6.21 -12.14 6.52
C ASP A 72 -6.15 -12.92 5.20
N SER A 73 -6.81 -14.08 5.19
CA SER A 73 -6.81 -14.98 4.03
C SER A 73 -7.52 -14.39 2.81
N ALA A 74 -8.59 -13.62 3.00
CA ALA A 74 -9.30 -12.98 1.89
C ALA A 74 -8.46 -11.85 1.30
N PHE A 75 -7.75 -11.09 2.15
CA PHE A 75 -6.79 -10.10 1.65
C PHE A 75 -5.65 -10.75 0.87
N ARG A 76 -5.03 -11.82 1.38
CA ARG A 76 -3.95 -12.54 0.67
C ARG A 76 -4.42 -13.12 -0.66
N ALA A 77 -5.61 -13.69 -0.71
CA ALA A 77 -6.20 -14.21 -1.95
C ALA A 77 -6.49 -13.09 -2.96
N LEU A 78 -6.90 -11.92 -2.49
CA LEU A 78 -7.17 -10.75 -3.33
C LEU A 78 -5.90 -10.22 -4.01
N VAL A 79 -4.78 -10.17 -3.29
CA VAL A 79 -3.54 -9.56 -3.79
C VAL A 79 -2.59 -10.54 -4.46
N GLY A 80 -2.57 -11.80 -4.01
CA GLY A 80 -1.63 -12.84 -4.42
C GLY A 80 -1.40 -12.97 -5.94
N PRO A 81 -2.46 -12.99 -6.78
CA PRO A 81 -2.30 -13.16 -8.23
C PRO A 81 -1.45 -12.09 -8.92
N GLU A 82 -1.43 -10.86 -8.38
CA GLU A 82 -0.77 -9.70 -9.00
C GLU A 82 0.54 -9.31 -8.30
N MET A 83 0.90 -9.95 -7.18
CA MET A 83 2.12 -9.61 -6.42
C MET A 83 3.40 -9.75 -7.24
N GLY A 84 3.46 -10.72 -8.15
CA GLY A 84 4.60 -10.91 -9.04
C GLY A 84 4.68 -9.87 -10.18
N ARG A 85 3.52 -9.33 -10.59
CA ARG A 85 3.44 -8.29 -11.62
C ARG A 85 3.76 -6.90 -11.06
N PHE A 86 3.35 -6.64 -9.82
CA PHE A 86 3.59 -5.38 -9.12
C PHE A 86 4.39 -5.62 -7.82
N PRO A 87 5.71 -5.89 -7.92
CA PRO A 87 6.58 -5.94 -6.75
C PRO A 87 6.45 -4.67 -5.93
N HIS A 88 6.37 -4.81 -4.61
CA HIS A 88 6.17 -3.69 -3.70
C HIS A 88 6.85 -3.96 -2.36
N HIS A 89 7.13 -2.90 -1.62
CA HIS A 89 8.08 -2.94 -0.50
C HIS A 89 7.48 -2.29 0.77
N PRO A 90 6.46 -2.89 1.39
CA PRO A 90 5.73 -2.25 2.47
C PRO A 90 6.59 -2.16 3.75
N GLY A 91 6.63 -0.98 4.36
CA GLY A 91 7.26 -0.75 5.66
C GLY A 91 6.36 0.10 6.57
N LEU A 92 6.43 -0.15 7.88
CA LEU A 92 5.74 0.64 8.91
C LEU A 92 6.72 1.60 9.60
N TYR A 93 6.31 2.86 9.72
CA TYR A 93 7.15 3.96 10.18
C TYR A 93 6.45 4.80 11.25
N LYS A 94 7.25 5.58 11.98
CA LYS A 94 6.80 6.67 12.85
C LYS A 94 7.40 7.97 12.34
N VAL A 95 6.64 9.06 12.43
CA VAL A 95 7.18 10.41 12.18
C VAL A 95 8.09 10.79 13.34
N ILE A 96 9.34 11.12 13.04
CA ILE A 96 10.32 11.53 14.06
C ILE A 96 10.66 13.02 13.98
N ARG A 97 10.38 13.72 12.87
CA ARG A 97 10.65 15.16 12.63
C ARG A 97 9.64 15.72 11.61
N THR A 98 9.44 17.04 11.61
CA THR A 98 8.59 17.81 10.68
C THR A 98 9.29 19.09 10.25
#